data_AF-A0A4V2XN14-F1
#
_entry.id   AF-A0A4V2XN14-F1
#
_cell.length_a   1.000
_cell.length_b   1.000
_cell.length_c   1.000
_cell.angle_alpha   90.00
_cell.angle_beta   90.00
_cell.angle_gamma   90.00
#
_symmetry.space_group_name_H-M   'P 1'
#
loop_
_entity.id
_entity.type
_entity.pdbx_description
1 polymer ?
#
loop_
_entity_poly.entity_id
_entity_poly.type
_entity_poly.pdbx_seq_one_letter_code
_entity_poly.pdbx_strand_id
1 'polypeptide(L)' 'MSDEPSPAIGDIRISPSGEVEHYDGTTWKPLRRLPEEGPVVFRGTISPTPDAEGDTDSPSQEDT' A
#
# COMPACT_ATOMS: atom_id res chain seq x y z
N MET A 1 17.82 -30.98 1.96
CA MET A 1 17.43 -30.39 0.66
C MET A 1 16.25 -29.50 0.97
N SER A 2 16.42 -28.18 0.88
CA SER A 2 15.32 -27.25 1.13
C SER A 2 14.30 -27.43 0.02
N ASP A 3 13.09 -27.83 0.39
CA ASP A 3 11.93 -27.81 -0.49
C ASP A 3 11.53 -26.33 -0.59
N GLU A 4 11.97 -25.65 -1.65
CA GLU A 4 11.48 -24.31 -1.92
C GLU A 4 10.01 -24.46 -2.33
N PRO A 5 9.06 -23.83 -1.61
CA PRO A 5 7.65 -24.03 -1.90
C PRO A 5 7.36 -23.62 -3.34
N SER A 6 6.64 -24.48 -4.05
CA SER A 6 6.11 -24.12 -5.37
C SER A 6 5.21 -22.89 -5.22
N PRO A 7 5.35 -21.87 -6.09
CA PRO A 7 4.55 -20.66 -5.97
C PRO A 7 3.06 -20.98 -6.12
N ALA A 8 2.24 -20.38 -5.27
CA ALA A 8 0.80 -20.46 -5.29
C ALA A 8 0.21 -19.32 -6.13
N ILE A 9 -0.98 -19.54 -6.70
CA ILE A 9 -1.72 -18.48 -7.41
C ILE A 9 -1.92 -17.29 -6.46
N GLY A 10 -1.50 -16.10 -6.90
CA GLY A 10 -1.56 -14.87 -6.11
C GLY A 10 -0.30 -14.57 -5.31
N ASP A 11 0.72 -15.43 -5.30
CA ASP A 11 2.02 -15.09 -4.72
C ASP A 11 2.62 -13.86 -5.42
N ILE A 12 3.33 -13.06 -4.62
CA ILE A 12 3.98 -11.82 -5.06
C ILE A 12 5.49 -11.92 -4.85
N ARG A 13 6.27 -11.49 -5.84
CA ARG A 13 7.73 -11.38 -5.72
C ARG A 13 8.28 -10.13 -6.39
N ILE A 14 9.55 -9.85 -6.13
CA ILE A 14 10.32 -8.84 -6.83
C ILE A 14 11.25 -9.53 -7.82
N SER A 15 11.16 -9.18 -9.10
CA SER A 15 12.05 -9.69 -10.14
C SER A 15 13.48 -9.15 -9.94
N PRO A 16 14.51 -9.78 -10.54
CA PRO A 16 15.88 -9.26 -10.52
C PRO A 16 16.02 -7.86 -11.12
N SER A 17 15.07 -7.46 -11.98
CA SER A 17 14.98 -6.14 -12.59
C SER A 17 14.30 -5.10 -11.67
N GLY A 18 13.78 -5.51 -10.51
CA GLY A 18 13.09 -4.64 -9.55
C GLY A 18 11.59 -4.48 -9.81
N GLU A 19 11.01 -5.26 -10.72
CA GLU A 19 9.56 -5.21 -11.00
C GLU A 19 8.78 -6.10 -10.03
N VAL A 20 7.60 -5.65 -9.61
CA VAL A 20 6.67 -6.49 -8.85
C VAL A 20 5.99 -7.45 -9.82
N GLU A 21 6.05 -8.75 -9.52
CA GLU A 21 5.39 -9.80 -10.31
C GLU A 21 4.38 -10.55 -9.44
N HIS A 22 3.27 -10.98 -10.04
CA HIS A 22 2.32 -11.91 -9.41
C HIS A 22 2.33 -13.25 -10.15
N TYR A 23 2.14 -14.35 -9.42
CA TYR A 23 2.02 -15.68 -10.02
C TYR A 23 0.55 -15.97 -10.39
N ASP A 24 0.29 -16.16 -11.69
CA ASP A 24 -1.04 -16.44 -12.24
C ASP A 24 -1.41 -17.95 -12.22
N GLY A 25 -0.58 -18.78 -11.58
CA GLY A 25 -0.74 -20.25 -11.54
C GLY A 25 0.05 -21.01 -12.59
N THR A 26 0.59 -20.31 -13.58
CA THR A 26 1.40 -20.88 -14.66
C THR A 26 2.74 -20.15 -14.81
N THR A 27 2.72 -18.82 -14.74
CA THR A 27 3.88 -17.97 -14.92
C THR A 27 3.78 -16.73 -14.03
N TRP A 28 4.94 -16.16 -13.70
CA TRP A 28 5.04 -14.84 -13.11
C TRP A 28 4.74 -13.77 -14.16
N LYS A 29 3.81 -12.87 -13.85
CA LYS A 29 3.41 -11.76 -14.72
C LYS A 29 3.69 -10.43 -14.01
N PRO A 30 4.20 -9.42 -14.71
CA PRO A 30 4.43 -8.12 -14.11
C PRO A 30 3.10 -7.53 -13.63
N LEU A 31 3.07 -7.09 -12.39
CA LEU A 31 1.96 -6.32 -11.82
C LEU A 31 2.07 -4.88 -12.33
N ARG A 32 1.82 -4.68 -13.64
CA ARG A 32 1.77 -3.34 -14.22
C ARG A 32 0.60 -2.58 -13.60
N ARG A 33 0.90 -1.35 -13.19
CA ARG A 33 0.09 -0.47 -12.37
C ARG A 33 -1.38 -0.43 -12.79
N LEU A 34 -2.21 -0.10 -11.79
CA LEU A 34 -3.57 0.40 -11.94
C LEU A 34 -3.70 1.22 -13.23
N PRO A 35 -4.80 1.04 -14.00
CA PRO A 35 -5.00 1.79 -15.24
C PRO A 35 -4.71 3.28 -15.01
N GLU A 36 -3.87 3.87 -15.86
CA GLU A 36 -3.47 5.28 -15.78
C GLU A 36 -4.68 6.23 -15.86
N GLU A 37 -5.82 5.70 -16.31
CA GLU A 37 -7.07 6.40 -16.60
C GLU A 37 -8.30 5.77 -15.89
N GLY A 38 -8.09 5.11 -14.75
CA GLY A 38 -9.18 4.69 -13.86
C GLY A 38 -9.21 5.55 -12.59
N PRO A 39 -10.37 5.75 -11.94
CA PRO A 39 -10.37 6.35 -10.62
C PRO A 39 -9.50 5.49 -9.72
N VAL A 40 -8.41 6.06 -9.18
CA VAL A 40 -7.54 5.40 -8.21
C VAL A 40 -8.39 5.08 -6.98
N VAL A 41 -8.96 3.87 -6.94
CA VAL A 41 -9.80 3.38 -5.85
C VAL A 41 -8.96 2.86 -4.68
N PHE A 42 -7.79 3.46 -4.42
CA PHE A 42 -7.05 3.20 -3.19
C PHE A 42 -7.84 3.81 -2.03
N ARG A 43 -8.92 3.13 -1.61
CA ARG A 43 -9.68 3.39 -0.40
C ARG A 43 -8.88 2.88 0.80
N GLY A 44 -7.64 3.34 0.92
CA GLY A 44 -7.03 3.50 2.21
C GLY A 44 -7.69 4.72 2.82
N THR A 45 -8.82 4.53 3.51
CA THR A 45 -9.41 5.57 4.34
C THR A 45 -8.47 5.85 5.51
N ILE A 46 -7.39 6.58 5.27
CA ILE A 46 -7.16 7.72 6.13
C ILE A 46 -8.27 8.71 5.76
N SER A 47 -9.47 8.47 6.29
CA SER A 47 -10.41 9.58 6.40
C SER A 47 -9.70 10.58 7.31
N PRO A 48 -9.27 11.76 6.85
CA PRO A 48 -9.20 12.86 7.80
C PRO A 48 -10.65 13.04 8.22
N THR A 49 -11.04 12.49 9.38
CA THR A 49 -12.27 12.94 10.02
C THR A 49 -12.10 14.45 10.12
N PRO A 50 -12.95 15.29 9.50
CA PRO A 50 -12.83 16.75 9.60
C PRO A 50 -13.23 17.27 10.99
N ASP A 51 -13.02 16.46 12.03
CA ASP A 51 -13.46 16.63 13.40
C ASP A 51 -12.39 16.17 14.41
N ALA A 52 -11.12 16.04 13.97
CA ALA A 52 -10.04 16.28 14.91
C ALA A 52 -9.92 17.80 15.02
N GLU A 53 -10.86 18.37 15.78
CA GLU A 53 -10.79 19.74 16.26
C GLU A 53 -9.36 19.98 16.70
N GLY A 54 -8.74 20.99 16.09
CA GLY A 54 -7.52 21.54 16.62
C GLY A 54 -7.84 22.04 18.01
N ASP A 55 -7.58 21.20 19.00
CA ASP A 55 -7.33 21.64 20.35
C ASP A 55 -6.14 22.58 20.21
N THR A 56 -6.50 23.85 20.13
CA THR A 56 -5.60 24.96 20.18
C THR A 56 -5.03 24.93 21.59
N ASP A 57 -4.00 24.13 21.80
CA ASP A 57 -3.07 24.33 22.91
C ASP A 57 -2.28 25.60 22.59
N SER A 58 -2.98 26.73 22.71
CA SER A 58 -2.36 28.03 22.87
C SER A 58 -1.59 27.96 24.19
N PRO A 59 -0.29 28.30 24.21
CA PRO A 59 0.38 28.54 25.47
C PRO A 59 -0.20 29.82 26.07
N SER A 60 -1.20 29.69 26.94
CA SER A 60 -1.55 30.75 27.88
C SER A 60 -0.39 30.89 28.85
N GLN A 61 0.49 31.83 28.53
CA GLN A 61 1.27 32.48 29.56
C GLN A 61 0.28 33.25 30.44
N GLU A 62 0.02 32.71 31.62
CA GLU A 62 -0.52 33.49 32.72
C GLU A 62 0.59 33.72 33.74
N ASP A 63 1.06 34.96 33.69
CA ASP A 63 1.82 35.68 34.70
C ASP A 63 1.09 35.60 36.05
N THR A 64 1.69 34.94 37.05
CA THR A 64 1.63 35.39 38.46
C THR A 64 2.71 34.74 39.32
#